data_AF-A0A962JMM0-F1
#
_entry.id   AF-A0A962JMM0-F1
#
_cell.length_a   1.000
_cell.length_b   1.000
_cell.length_c   1.000
_cell.angle_alpha   90.00
_cell.angle_beta   90.00
_cell.angle_gamma   90.00
#
_symmetry.space_group_name_H-M   'P 1'
#
loop_
_entity.id
_entity.type
_entity.pdbx_description
1 polymer ?
#
loop_
_entity_poly.entity_id
_entity_poly.type
_entity_poly.pdbx_seq_one_letter_code
_entity_poly.pdbx_strand_id
1 'polypeptide(L)' 'QRDNQASQELHKRWQQYQQKVADFTARSVNIQPLHDYRWLLEEYRISLFSQPMKTALPVSKERLDKQFAALV' A
#
# COMPACT_ATOMS: atom_id res chain seq x y z
N GLN A 1 -18.36 -10.44 -6.10
CA GLN A 1 -18.50 -9.26 -5.20
C GLN A 1 -17.21 -8.94 -4.43
N ARG A 2 -16.46 -9.93 -3.94
CA ARG A 2 -15.19 -9.76 -3.19
C ARG A 2 -14.10 -8.97 -3.95
N ASP A 3 -13.93 -9.23 -5.25
CA ASP A 3 -12.87 -8.58 -6.04
C ASP A 3 -13.13 -7.09 -6.25
N ASN A 4 -14.39 -6.67 -6.28
CA ASN A 4 -14.78 -5.28 -6.40
C ASN A 4 -14.43 -4.50 -5.11
N GLN A 5 -14.68 -5.09 -3.94
CA GLN A 5 -14.30 -4.50 -2.65
C GLN A 5 -12.77 -4.41 -2.51
N ALA A 6 -12.05 -5.47 -2.88
CA ALA A 6 -10.58 -5.47 -2.86
C ALA A 6 -10.00 -4.40 -3.80
N SER A 7 -10.58 -4.23 -4.99
CA SER A 7 -10.16 -3.21 -5.96
C SER A 7 -10.42 -1.78 -5.45
N GLN A 8 -11.58 -1.54 -4.83
CA GLN A 8 -11.91 -0.24 -4.24
C GLN A 8 -10.97 0.11 -3.08
N GLU A 9 -10.67 -0.84 -2.20
CA GLU A 9 -9.72 -0.63 -1.11
C GLU A 9 -8.32 -0.29 -1.64
N LEU A 10 -7.84 -1.06 -2.62
CA LEU A 10 -6.55 -0.82 -3.25
C LEU A 10 -6.49 0.57 -3.89
N HIS A 11 -7.54 0.97 -4.61
CA HIS A 11 -7.61 2.28 -5.24
C HIS A 11 -7.53 3.41 -4.21
N LYS A 12 -8.28 3.30 -3.10
CA LYS A 12 -8.22 4.28 -2.00
C LYS A 12 -6.80 4.39 -1.42
N ARG A 13 -6.14 3.26 -1.15
CA ARG A 13 -4.76 3.24 -0.62
C ARG A 13 -3.75 3.84 -1.59
N TRP A 14 -3.94 3.62 -2.88
CA TRP A 14 -3.12 4.21 -3.93
C TRP A 14 -3.24 5.74 -3.96
N GLN A 15 -4.46 6.26 -3.90
CA GLN A 15 -4.70 7.71 -3.85
C GLN A 15 -4.04 8.36 -2.63
N GLN A 16 -4.17 7.74 -1.45
CA GLN A 16 -3.53 8.21 -0.22
C GLN A 16 -2.00 8.22 -0.32
N TYR A 17 -1.42 7.18 -0.93
CA TYR A 17 0.02 7.12 -1.20
C TYR A 17 0.47 8.27 -2.10
N GLN A 18 -0.23 8.53 -3.21
CA GLN A 18 0.15 9.62 -4.12
C GLN A 18 0.06 11.00 -3.46
N GLN A 19 -0.96 11.24 -2.63
CA GLN A 19 -1.07 12.48 -1.85
C GLN A 19 0.12 12.64 -0.89
N LYS A 20 0.53 11.56 -0.20
CA LYS A 20 1.68 11.60 0.71
C LYS A 20 3.01 11.81 -0.02
N VAL A 21 3.20 11.21 -1.20
CA VAL A 21 4.38 11.47 -2.04
C VAL A 21 4.45 12.95 -2.43
N ALA A 22 3.33 13.54 -2.85
CA ALA A 22 3.28 14.95 -3.20
C ALA A 22 3.60 15.84 -1.99
N ASP A 23 3.04 15.53 -0.82
CA ASP A 23 3.29 16.27 0.43
C ASP A 23 4.77 16.19 0.88
N PHE A 24 5.37 14.99 0.87
CA PHE A 24 6.78 14.81 1.23
C PHE A 24 7.71 15.52 0.24
N THR A 25 7.40 15.42 -1.06
CA THR A 25 8.17 16.11 -2.11
C THR A 25 8.06 17.63 -1.96
N ALA A 26 6.86 18.16 -1.72
CA ALA A 26 6.66 19.59 -1.49
C ALA A 26 7.41 20.10 -0.25
N ARG A 27 7.51 19.25 0.78
CA ARG A 27 8.24 19.56 2.03
C ARG A 27 9.73 19.23 1.96
N SER A 28 10.24 18.69 0.84
CA SER A 28 11.62 18.20 0.71
C SER A 28 12.02 17.21 1.82
N VAL A 29 11.08 16.38 2.27
CA VAL A 29 11.28 15.34 3.29
C VAL A 29 11.77 14.06 2.63
N ASN A 30 12.52 13.25 3.37
CA ASN A 30 12.99 11.95 2.91
C ASN A 30 11.81 11.03 2.51
N ILE A 31 11.78 10.63 1.22
CA ILE A 31 10.75 9.77 0.64
C ILE A 31 11.01 8.27 0.84
N GLN A 32 12.14 7.86 1.41
CA GLN A 32 12.49 6.45 1.62
C GLN A 32 11.38 5.64 2.32
N PRO A 33 10.72 6.14 3.38
CA PRO A 33 9.63 5.42 4.03
C PRO A 33 8.40 5.20 3.12
N LEU A 34 8.21 6.07 2.11
CA LEU A 34 7.15 5.92 1.10
C LEU A 34 7.47 4.79 0.11
N HIS A 35 8.75 4.57 -0.21
CA HIS A 35 9.17 3.44 -1.05
C HIS A 35 8.89 2.10 -0.38
N ASP A 36 9.16 1.99 0.93
CA ASP A 36 8.88 0.77 1.70
C ASP A 36 7.36 0.48 1.73
N TYR A 37 6.55 1.52 1.93
CA TYR A 37 5.09 1.39 1.85
C TYR A 37 4.60 0.99 0.44
N ARG A 38 5.20 1.55 -0.62
CA ARG A 38 4.89 1.20 -2.01
C ARG A 38 5.11 -0.28 -2.29
N TRP A 39 6.19 -0.85 -1.74
CA TRP A 39 6.49 -2.28 -1.85
C TRP A 39 5.43 -3.14 -1.14
N LEU A 40 5.08 -2.80 0.11
CA LEU A 40 4.03 -3.52 0.85
C LEU A 40 2.66 -3.46 0.16
N LEU A 41 2.33 -2.33 -0.47
CA LEU A 41 1.07 -2.17 -1.19
C LEU A 41 1.00 -3.07 -2.43
N GLU A 42 2.14 -3.31 -3.09
CA GLU A 42 2.24 -4.23 -4.22
C GLU A 42 2.07 -5.69 -3.78
N GLU A 43 2.74 -6.11 -2.71
CA GLU A 43 2.56 -7.45 -2.13
C GLU A 43 1.14 -7.72 -1.63
N TYR A 44 0.48 -6.70 -1.06
CA TYR A 44 -0.93 -6.81 -0.68
C TYR A 44 -1.82 -7.02 -1.90
N ARG A 45 -1.56 -6.29 -3.00
CA ARG A 45 -2.28 -6.46 -4.25
C ARG A 45 -2.14 -7.87 -4.79
N ILE A 46 -0.91 -8.40 -4.83
CA ILE A 46 -0.66 -9.77 -5.26
C ILE A 46 -1.41 -10.75 -4.35
N SER A 47 -1.34 -10.56 -3.02
CA SER A 47 -2.05 -11.42 -2.04
C SER A 47 -3.58 -11.40 -2.22
N LEU A 48 -4.17 -10.29 -2.66
CA LEU A 48 -5.61 -10.15 -2.89
C LEU A 48 -6.08 -10.85 -4.17
N PHE A 49 -5.23 -10.92 -5.21
CA PHE A 49 -5.65 -11.34 -6.55
C PHE A 49 -4.92 -12.59 -7.09
N SER A 50 -3.86 -13.09 -6.44
CA SER A 50 -3.15 -14.30 -6.88
C SER A 50 -3.69 -15.56 -6.20
N GLN A 51 -4.46 -16.35 -6.96
CA GLN A 51 -4.73 -17.76 -6.64
C GLN A 51 -4.25 -18.60 -7.84
N PRO A 52 -3.43 -19.65 -7.67
CA PRO A 52 -3.00 -20.29 -6.41
C PRO A 52 -1.53 -20.02 -6.01
N MET A 53 -0.84 -19.06 -6.64
CA MET A 53 0.56 -18.76 -6.31
C MET A 53 0.66 -18.01 -4.98
N LYS A 54 1.47 -18.52 -4.04
CA LYS A 54 1.71 -17.88 -2.74
C LYS A 54 2.69 -16.70 -2.92
N THR A 55 2.41 -15.58 -2.27
CA THR A 55 3.35 -14.46 -2.13
C THR A 55 4.52 -14.85 -1.24
N ALA A 56 5.69 -14.22 -1.45
CA ALA A 56 6.88 -14.46 -0.64
C ALA A 56 6.66 -14.03 0.83
N LEU A 57 5.85 -12.99 1.06
CA LEU A 57 5.39 -12.56 2.36
C LEU A 57 3.91 -12.16 2.29
N PRO A 58 2.99 -12.82 3.00
CA PRO A 58 1.60 -12.38 3.04
C PRO A 58 1.54 -11.03 3.75
N VAL A 59 1.22 -9.97 3.01
CA VAL A 59 0.94 -8.66 3.58
C VAL A 59 -0.53 -8.61 3.96
N SER A 60 -0.81 -8.42 5.25
CA SER A 60 -2.16 -8.17 5.74
C SER A 60 -2.50 -6.68 5.68
N LYS A 61 -3.80 -6.40 5.68
CA LYS A 61 -4.34 -5.04 5.81
C LYS A 61 -3.78 -4.31 7.03
N GLU A 62 -3.70 -4.98 8.18
CA GLU A 62 -3.18 -4.39 9.43
C GLU A 62 -1.71 -3.98 9.32
N ARG A 63 -0.88 -4.75 8.61
CA ARG A 63 0.53 -4.37 8.41
C ARG A 63 0.65 -3.12 7.56
N LEU A 64 -0.16 -3.00 6.51
CA LEU A 64 -0.25 -1.78 5.71
C LEU A 64 -0.73 -0.60 6.54
N ASP A 65 -1.76 -0.77 7.36
CA ASP A 65 -2.32 0.29 8.20
C ASP A 65 -1.29 0.79 9.23
N LYS A 66 -0.53 -0.12 9.86
CA LYS A 66 0.59 0.24 10.74
C LYS A 66 1.67 1.04 10.02
N GLN A 67 2.11 0.58 8.84
CA GLN A 67 3.15 1.27 8.09
C GLN A 67 2.66 2.65 7.63
N PHE A 68 1.41 2.76 7.18
CA PHE A 68 0.83 4.04 6.77
C PHE A 68 0.71 5.01 7.95
N ALA A 69 0.29 4.54 9.12
CA ALA A 69 0.20 5.36 10.33
C ALA A 69 1.57 5.94 10.75
N ALA A 70 2.67 5.24 10.48
CA ALA A 70 4.02 5.75 10.73
C ALA A 70 4.46 6.84 9.73
N LEU A 71 3.75 7.01 8.61
CA LEU A 71 3.97 8.05 7.60
C LEU A 71 3.07 9.29 7.80
N VAL A 72 2.08 9.19 8.70
CA VAL A 72 1.16 10.27 9.04
C VAL A 72 1.83 11.25 9.98
#